data_AF-A0A814B9Q1-F1
#
_entry.id   AF-A0A814B9Q1-F1
#
_cell.length_a   1.000
_cell.length_b   1.000
_cell.length_c   1.000
_cell.angle_alpha   90.00
_cell.angle_beta   90.00
_cell.angle_gamma   90.00
#
_symmetry.space_group_name_H-M   'P 1'
#
loop_
_entity.id
_entity.type
_entity.pdbx_description
1 polymer ?
#
loop_
_entity_poly.entity_id
_entity_poly.type
_entity_poly.pdbx_seq_one_letter_code
_entity_poly.pdbx_strand_id
1 'polypeptide(L)'
;MSHDVLETYRDCPFCLKLLYEPVSTLCGHTFCLLCLERFILTSNCVLQCPMCREDFTYLRSTSNTLKTNSILHNLFRQEYEKEYEIRRNEIENERKNIIKKRLIIGNTDHLLSYEYDYTRHEWTLFIKLENDHQNEIGQFIKQITINLHPTFTPSQIILNKPPFQLTRIGRGVFTISLSIEFHSKWNKSDLVTSWLLSFSNTDNRKMIEIEFQKSADDATNNSLL
;
A
#
# COMPACT_ATOMS: atom_id res chain seq x y z
N MET A 1 -30.03 31.47 -16.00
CA MET A 1 -28.79 31.51 -16.81
C MET A 1 -27.54 31.17 -16.01
N SER A 2 -27.44 31.47 -14.70
CA SER A 2 -26.29 31.08 -13.87
C SER A 2 -26.31 29.62 -13.37
N HIS A 3 -27.50 29.03 -13.20
CA HIS A 3 -27.67 27.68 -12.61
C HIS A 3 -27.25 26.54 -13.55
N ASP A 4 -27.50 26.67 -14.87
CA ASP A 4 -27.16 25.63 -15.87
C ASP A 4 -25.65 25.43 -16.07
N VAL A 5 -24.86 26.50 -15.95
CA VAL A 5 -23.41 26.42 -16.17
C VAL A 5 -22.75 25.60 -15.07
N LEU A 6 -23.13 25.82 -13.81
CA LEU A 6 -22.57 25.08 -12.67
C LEU A 6 -22.88 23.59 -12.72
N GLU A 7 -24.05 23.22 -13.21
CA GLU A 7 -24.46 21.82 -13.35
C GLU A 7 -23.55 21.04 -14.32
N THR A 8 -22.96 21.73 -15.30
CA THR A 8 -22.08 21.10 -16.30
C THR A 8 -20.67 20.82 -15.77
N TYR A 9 -20.20 21.56 -14.75
CA TYR A 9 -18.81 21.48 -14.25
C TYR A 9 -18.69 20.92 -12.83
N ARG A 10 -19.80 20.44 -12.25
CA ARG A 10 -19.82 19.94 -10.87
C ARG A 10 -19.37 18.49 -10.72
N ASP A 11 -19.35 17.72 -11.81
CA ASP A 11 -19.06 16.28 -11.75
C ASP A 11 -17.58 15.98 -12.02
N CYS A 12 -17.04 15.06 -11.22
CA CYS A 12 -15.67 14.60 -11.34
C CYS A 12 -15.51 13.70 -12.59
N PRO A 13 -14.58 13.98 -13.50
CA PRO A 13 -14.36 13.15 -14.69
C PRO A 13 -13.95 11.69 -14.39
N PHE A 14 -13.42 11.41 -13.20
CA PHE A 14 -13.02 10.04 -12.82
C PHE A 14 -14.16 9.18 -12.29
N CYS A 15 -15.03 9.74 -11.44
CA CYS A 15 -16.09 8.97 -10.78
C CYS A 15 -17.50 9.33 -11.27
N LEU A 16 -17.63 10.37 -12.10
CA LEU A 16 -18.90 10.85 -12.67
C LEU A 16 -19.95 11.21 -11.59
N LYS A 17 -19.47 11.59 -10.40
CA LYS A 17 -20.28 12.07 -9.27
C LYS A 17 -19.88 13.51 -8.94
N LEU A 18 -20.71 14.19 -8.17
CA LEU A 18 -20.41 15.51 -7.60
C LEU A 18 -18.99 15.55 -6.99
N LEU A 19 -18.25 16.59 -7.36
CA LEU A 19 -16.91 16.88 -6.85
C LEU A 19 -16.93 17.02 -5.33
N TYR A 20 -16.12 16.21 -4.66
CA TYR A 20 -15.92 16.25 -3.20
C TYR A 20 -14.46 16.50 -2.89
N GLU A 21 -14.19 17.48 -2.03
CA GLU A 21 -12.82 18.02 -1.82
C GLU A 21 -12.14 18.30 -3.19
N PRO A 22 -12.72 19.18 -4.03
CA PRO A 22 -12.25 19.40 -5.40
C PRO A 22 -10.80 19.90 -5.42
N VAL A 23 -9.97 19.35 -6.30
CA VAL A 23 -8.61 19.81 -6.59
C VAL A 23 -8.55 20.29 -8.03
N SER A 24 -8.16 21.54 -8.22
CA SER A 24 -7.99 22.15 -9.55
C SER A 24 -6.52 22.04 -9.97
N THR A 25 -6.30 21.51 -11.17
CA THR A 25 -4.98 21.34 -11.77
C THR A 25 -4.55 22.58 -12.56
N LEU A 26 -3.27 22.67 -12.93
CA LEU A 26 -2.75 23.84 -13.68
C LEU A 26 -3.40 23.99 -15.06
N CYS A 27 -3.88 22.88 -15.64
CA CYS A 27 -4.65 22.89 -16.88
C CYS A 27 -6.11 23.35 -16.72
N GLY A 28 -6.53 23.76 -15.51
CA GLY A 28 -7.87 24.27 -15.22
C GLY A 28 -8.93 23.19 -14.93
N HIS A 29 -8.62 21.91 -15.12
CA HIS A 29 -9.55 20.82 -14.84
C HIS A 29 -9.57 20.45 -13.35
N THR A 30 -10.75 20.10 -12.85
CA THR A 30 -10.99 19.84 -11.44
C THR A 30 -11.46 18.40 -11.21
N PHE A 31 -10.96 17.76 -10.16
CA PHE A 31 -11.23 16.37 -9.80
C PHE A 31 -11.46 16.23 -8.30
N CYS A 32 -12.08 15.16 -7.82
CA CYS A 32 -12.09 14.86 -6.39
C CYS A 32 -10.64 14.61 -5.91
N LEU A 33 -10.29 15.08 -4.72
CA LEU A 33 -8.98 14.83 -4.10
C LEU A 33 -8.58 13.35 -4.18
N LEU A 34 -9.42 12.47 -3.64
CA LEU A 34 -9.14 11.03 -3.60
C LEU A 34 -9.05 10.38 -4.99
N CYS A 35 -9.81 10.87 -5.97
CA CYS A 35 -9.74 10.37 -7.35
C CYS A 35 -8.41 10.72 -8.00
N LEU A 36 -7.95 11.97 -7.82
CA LEU A 36 -6.68 12.42 -8.37
C LEU A 36 -5.49 11.74 -7.67
N GLU A 37 -5.53 11.56 -6.34
CA GLU A 37 -4.53 10.80 -5.60
C GLU A 37 -4.38 9.38 -6.14
N ARG A 38 -5.50 8.67 -6.33
CA ARG A 38 -5.49 7.32 -6.91
C ARG A 38 -4.88 7.29 -8.29
N PHE A 39 -5.27 8.22 -9.16
CA PHE A 39 -4.73 8.31 -10.51
C PHE A 39 -3.20 8.49 -10.51
N ILE A 40 -2.67 9.33 -9.63
CA ILE A 40 -1.23 9.54 -9.48
C ILE A 40 -0.53 8.27 -8.98
N LEU A 41 -1.13 7.58 -8.00
CA LEU A 41 -0.55 6.39 -7.37
C LEU A 41 -0.55 5.15 -8.29
N THR A 42 -1.57 4.98 -9.13
CA THR A 42 -1.69 3.78 -9.99
C THR A 42 -1.04 3.94 -11.36
N SER A 43 -0.71 5.16 -11.78
CA SER A 43 -0.14 5.43 -13.10
C SER A 43 1.38 5.19 -13.14
N ASN A 44 1.78 4.09 -13.80
CA ASN A 44 3.18 3.66 -13.93
C ASN A 44 3.91 4.22 -15.17
N CYS A 45 3.22 4.94 -16.06
CA CYS A 45 3.78 5.41 -17.33
C CYS A 45 3.69 6.93 -17.44
N VAL A 46 2.70 7.41 -18.19
CA VAL A 46 2.47 8.82 -18.50
C VAL A 46 1.36 9.34 -17.60
N LEU A 47 1.63 10.40 -16.86
CA LEU A 47 0.65 11.07 -16.02
C LEU A 47 0.14 12.28 -16.81
N GLN A 48 -1.06 12.18 -17.37
CA GLN A 48 -1.66 13.22 -18.20
C GLN A 48 -3.09 13.50 -17.76
N CYS A 49 -3.54 14.73 -17.96
CA CYS A 49 -4.93 15.10 -17.72
C CYS A 49 -5.87 14.29 -18.61
N PRO A 50 -6.89 13.59 -18.06
CA PRO A 50 -7.84 12.83 -18.88
C PRO A 50 -8.72 13.73 -19.76
N MET A 51 -8.83 15.02 -19.43
CA MET A 51 -9.68 15.98 -20.14
C MET A 51 -8.98 16.67 -21.31
N CYS A 52 -7.71 17.05 -21.15
CA CYS A 52 -6.97 17.85 -22.13
C CYS A 52 -5.58 17.31 -22.49
N ARG A 53 -5.14 16.22 -21.85
CA ARG A 53 -3.84 15.57 -22.07
C ARG A 53 -2.61 16.39 -21.67
N GLU A 54 -2.81 17.50 -20.95
CA GLU A 54 -1.71 18.27 -20.33
C GLU A 54 -0.89 17.38 -19.38
N ASP A 55 0.41 17.63 -19.29
CA ASP A 55 1.31 16.83 -18.46
C ASP A 55 1.07 17.08 -16.96
N PHE A 56 0.88 15.98 -16.21
CA PHE A 56 0.70 15.94 -14.77
C PHE A 56 1.95 15.48 -14.02
N THR A 57 3.09 15.25 -14.68
CA THR A 57 4.34 14.81 -14.03
C THR A 57 4.74 15.67 -12.82
N TYR A 58 4.44 16.97 -12.84
CA TYR A 58 4.67 17.89 -11.72
C TYR A 58 4.00 17.45 -10.40
N LEU A 59 2.86 16.73 -10.49
CA LEU A 59 2.14 16.19 -9.33
C LEU A 59 2.87 15.03 -8.64
N ARG A 60 3.86 14.40 -9.29
CA ARG A 60 4.70 13.35 -8.71
C ARG A 60 5.86 13.92 -7.90
N SER A 61 6.44 15.04 -8.36
CA SER A 61 7.56 15.72 -7.69
C SER A 61 7.13 16.53 -6.47
N THR A 62 5.86 16.94 -6.42
CA THR A 62 5.27 17.48 -5.21
C THR A 62 5.01 16.33 -4.25
N SER A 63 5.99 15.98 -3.41
CA SER A 63 5.75 15.26 -2.14
C SER A 63 4.84 16.04 -1.16
N ASN A 64 4.10 17.03 -1.66
CA ASN A 64 3.22 17.93 -0.95
C ASN A 64 1.79 17.67 -1.43
N THR A 65 0.98 17.19 -0.48
CA THR A 65 -0.47 17.14 -0.43
C THR A 65 -1.17 17.99 -1.49
N LEU A 66 -1.91 17.35 -2.39
CA LEU A 66 -2.84 18.03 -3.29
C LEU A 66 -3.73 18.97 -2.48
N LYS A 67 -3.85 20.22 -2.92
CA LYS A 67 -4.64 21.23 -2.18
C LYS A 67 -6.04 21.30 -2.74
N THR A 68 -7.01 21.15 -1.85
CA THR A 68 -8.42 21.38 -2.15
C THR A 68 -8.63 22.85 -2.54
N ASN A 69 -9.33 23.07 -3.65
CA ASN A 69 -9.89 24.35 -4.04
C ASN A 69 -11.03 24.70 -3.08
N SER A 70 -10.72 25.51 -2.07
CA SER A 70 -11.66 25.89 -1.01
C SER A 70 -12.87 26.65 -1.54
N ILE A 71 -12.72 27.40 -2.64
CA ILE A 71 -13.82 28.14 -3.26
C ILE A 71 -14.84 27.15 -3.81
N LEU A 72 -14.40 26.20 -4.64
CA LEU A 72 -15.29 25.17 -5.20
C LEU A 72 -15.85 24.25 -4.12
N HIS A 73 -15.05 23.90 -3.11
CA HIS A 73 -15.52 23.11 -1.97
C HIS A 73 -16.69 23.79 -1.26
N ASN A 74 -16.55 25.07 -0.91
CA ASN A 74 -17.59 25.82 -0.22
C ASN A 74 -18.82 26.05 -1.12
N LEU A 75 -18.59 26.35 -2.40
CA LEU A 75 -19.67 26.54 -3.37
C LEU A 75 -20.51 25.26 -3.53
N PHE A 76 -19.88 24.12 -3.78
CA PHE A 76 -20.62 22.86 -3.94
C PHE A 76 -21.31 22.41 -2.66
N ARG A 77 -20.72 22.69 -1.50
CA ARG A 77 -21.39 22.47 -0.21
C ARG A 77 -22.66 23.31 -0.10
N GLN A 78 -22.60 24.60 -0.43
CA GLN A 78 -23.76 25.49 -0.33
C GLN A 78 -24.86 25.17 -1.35
N GLU A 79 -24.51 25.02 -2.62
CA GLU A 79 -25.49 24.86 -3.71
C GLU A 79 -26.02 23.42 -3.82
N TYR A 80 -25.21 22.43 -3.41
CA TYR A 80 -25.53 20.99 -3.56
C TYR A 80 -25.45 20.23 -2.23
N GLU A 81 -25.87 20.85 -1.13
CA GLU A 81 -25.71 20.33 0.25
C GLU A 81 -26.08 18.84 0.40
N LYS A 82 -27.24 18.40 -0.09
CA LYS A 82 -27.70 17.00 0.03
C LYS A 82 -26.75 16.01 -0.66
N GLU A 83 -26.37 16.32 -1.89
CA GLU A 83 -25.47 15.47 -2.68
C GLU A 83 -24.06 15.52 -2.11
N TYR A 84 -23.61 16.69 -1.65
CA TYR A 84 -22.31 16.87 -1.02
C TYR A 84 -22.19 16.06 0.27
N GLU A 85 -23.24 15.98 1.07
CA GLU A 85 -23.28 15.16 2.29
C GLU A 85 -23.28 13.65 1.98
N ILE A 86 -23.98 13.22 0.92
CA ILE A 86 -23.88 11.84 0.43
C ILE A 86 -22.42 11.52 0.07
N ARG A 87 -21.77 12.42 -0.68
CA ARG A 87 -20.35 12.24 -1.06
C ARG A 87 -19.43 12.20 0.16
N ARG A 88 -19.66 13.02 1.20
CA ARG A 88 -18.93 12.95 2.47
C ARG A 88 -19.01 11.55 3.07
N ASN A 89 -20.23 11.04 3.24
CA ASN A 89 -20.45 9.73 3.85
C ASN A 89 -19.82 8.59 3.03
N GLU A 90 -19.91 8.64 1.69
CA GLU A 90 -19.25 7.67 0.82
C GLU A 90 -17.73 7.66 1.05
N ILE A 91 -17.09 8.84 1.06
CA ILE A 91 -15.64 8.97 1.23
C ILE A 91 -15.20 8.59 2.65
N GLU A 92 -15.96 8.97 3.68
CA GLU A 92 -15.69 8.56 5.06
C GLU A 92 -15.80 7.05 5.24
N ASN A 93 -16.82 6.41 4.65
CA ASN A 93 -16.96 4.97 4.69
C ASN A 93 -15.80 4.28 3.96
N GLU A 94 -15.37 4.82 2.83
CA GLU A 94 -14.21 4.31 2.10
C GLU A 94 -12.90 4.44 2.90
N ARG A 95 -12.70 5.56 3.60
CA ARG A 95 -11.57 5.76 4.53
C ARG A 95 -11.62 4.79 5.71
N LYS A 96 -12.81 4.48 6.24
CA LYS A 96 -13.02 3.48 7.32
C LYS A 96 -12.72 2.05 6.86
N ASN A 97 -12.78 1.77 5.56
CA ASN A 97 -12.48 0.45 4.98
C ASN A 97 -10.97 0.18 4.79
N ILE A 98 -10.09 1.08 5.25
CA ILE A 98 -8.65 0.89 5.23
C ILE A 98 -8.20 0.13 6.49
N ILE A 99 -7.57 -1.02 6.30
CA ILE A 99 -6.91 -1.80 7.36
C ILE A 99 -5.42 -1.46 7.32
N LYS A 100 -4.89 -0.93 8.42
CA LYS A 100 -3.44 -0.75 8.60
C LYS A 100 -2.85 -1.95 9.31
N LYS A 101 -1.75 -2.50 8.78
CA LYS A 101 -0.99 -3.59 9.39
C LYS A 101 0.49 -3.25 9.41
N ARG A 102 1.19 -3.65 10.47
CA ARG A 102 2.65 -3.51 10.59
C ARG A 102 3.30 -4.86 10.31
N LEU A 103 3.97 -4.94 9.16
CA LEU A 103 4.76 -6.10 8.76
C LEU A 103 6.14 -6.01 9.40
N ILE A 104 6.57 -7.08 10.04
CA ILE A 104 7.88 -7.23 10.66
C ILE A 104 8.68 -8.21 9.83
N ILE A 105 9.85 -7.78 9.36
CA ILE A 105 10.84 -8.61 8.69
C ILE A 105 12.07 -8.64 9.60
N GLY A 106 12.53 -9.82 9.98
CA GLY A 106 13.70 -9.95 10.82
C GLY A 106 14.32 -11.33 10.73
N ASN A 107 15.41 -11.53 11.45
CA ASN A 107 15.98 -12.86 11.63
C ASN A 107 16.34 -13.13 13.08
N THR A 108 16.23 -14.40 13.47
CA THR A 108 16.92 -14.95 14.65
C THR A 108 18.12 -15.74 14.18
N ASP A 109 19.09 -15.95 15.07
CA ASP A 109 20.20 -16.86 14.81
C ASP A 109 20.66 -17.58 16.08
N HIS A 110 21.31 -18.71 15.87
CA HIS A 110 21.90 -19.55 16.90
C HIS A 110 23.26 -20.08 16.40
N LEU A 111 24.31 -19.84 17.19
CA LEU A 111 25.65 -20.35 16.91
C LEU A 111 25.68 -21.87 17.12
N LEU A 112 25.94 -22.63 16.05
CA LEU A 112 26.03 -24.09 16.08
C LEU A 112 27.43 -24.60 16.44
N SER A 113 28.48 -23.96 15.92
CA SER A 113 29.86 -24.39 16.18
C SER A 113 30.85 -23.23 16.06
N TYR A 114 31.88 -23.28 16.90
CA TYR A 114 33.07 -22.43 16.84
C TYR A 114 34.29 -23.33 16.64
N GLU A 115 34.68 -23.56 15.39
CA GLU A 115 35.97 -24.17 15.06
C GLU A 115 36.94 -23.02 14.73
N TYR A 116 38.23 -23.17 15.03
CA TYR A 116 39.26 -22.13 15.18
C TYR A 116 39.23 -20.89 14.22
N ASP A 117 38.64 -20.97 13.01
CA ASP A 117 38.47 -19.85 12.06
C ASP A 117 37.06 -19.75 11.41
N TYR A 118 36.06 -20.42 11.99
CA TYR A 118 34.88 -20.84 11.27
C TYR A 118 33.64 -20.95 12.15
N THR A 119 32.81 -19.91 12.14
CA THR A 119 31.49 -19.92 12.77
C THR A 119 30.43 -20.49 11.82
N ARG A 120 29.50 -21.27 12.37
CA ARG A 120 28.29 -21.73 11.68
C ARG A 120 27.09 -21.25 12.48
N HIS A 121 26.25 -20.44 11.87
CA HIS A 121 25.01 -19.98 12.47
C HIS A 121 23.86 -20.67 11.75
N GLU A 122 22.94 -21.24 12.53
CA GLU A 122 21.59 -21.48 12.06
C GLU A 122 20.82 -20.17 12.20
N TRP A 123 20.27 -19.67 11.11
CA TRP A 123 19.49 -18.45 11.12
C TRP A 123 18.10 -18.71 10.57
N THR A 124 17.11 -18.03 11.12
CA THR A 124 15.72 -18.09 10.68
C THR A 124 15.25 -16.71 10.30
N LEU A 125 15.04 -16.48 9.01
CA LEU A 125 14.32 -15.32 8.51
C LEU A 125 12.83 -15.50 8.81
N PHE A 126 12.19 -14.48 9.37
CA PHE A 126 10.75 -14.46 9.61
C PHE A 126 10.10 -13.20 9.04
N ILE A 127 8.90 -13.39 8.49
CA ILE A 127 8.01 -12.32 8.08
C ILE A 127 6.68 -12.56 8.82
N LYS A 128 6.27 -11.61 9.67
CA LYS A 128 5.05 -11.71 10.49
C LYS A 128 4.37 -10.36 10.64
N LEU A 129 3.10 -10.35 11.04
CA LEU A 129 2.46 -9.12 11.52
C LEU A 129 2.81 -8.89 12.99
N GLU A 130 2.84 -7.62 13.43
CA GLU A 130 3.15 -7.27 14.83
C GLU A 130 2.18 -7.93 15.83
N ASN A 131 0.89 -8.01 15.48
CA ASN A 131 -0.17 -8.64 16.29
C ASN A 131 -0.81 -9.80 15.53
N ASP A 132 0.02 -10.68 14.94
CA ASP A 132 -0.42 -11.82 14.12
C ASP A 132 -1.05 -12.93 14.99
N HIS A 133 -2.30 -12.75 15.38
CA HIS A 133 -3.07 -13.77 16.09
C HIS A 133 -3.56 -14.82 15.09
N GLN A 134 -3.31 -16.11 15.38
CA GLN A 134 -3.80 -17.25 14.58
C GLN A 134 -3.36 -17.24 13.09
N ASN A 135 -2.17 -16.69 12.76
CA ASN A 135 -1.64 -16.64 11.38
C ASN A 135 -2.53 -15.87 10.39
N GLU A 136 -3.19 -14.80 10.85
CA GLU A 136 -3.99 -13.91 10.02
C GLU A 136 -3.21 -13.30 8.84
N ILE A 137 -1.87 -13.25 8.90
CA ILE A 137 -1.02 -12.78 7.81
C ILE A 137 -1.31 -13.47 6.47
N GLY A 138 -1.73 -14.75 6.49
CA GLY A 138 -2.12 -15.50 5.30
C GLY A 138 -3.38 -14.97 4.60
N GLN A 139 -4.19 -14.13 5.25
CA GLN A 139 -5.34 -13.46 4.61
C GLN A 139 -4.90 -12.29 3.72
N PHE A 140 -3.70 -11.76 3.96
CA PHE A 140 -3.14 -10.59 3.28
C PHE A 140 -2.11 -11.00 2.23
N ILE A 141 -1.19 -11.88 2.58
CA ILE A 141 -0.07 -12.29 1.74
C ILE A 141 -0.39 -13.61 1.06
N LYS A 142 -0.35 -13.60 -0.28
CA LYS A 142 -0.52 -14.78 -1.12
C LYS A 142 0.75 -15.63 -1.14
N GLN A 143 1.91 -15.01 -1.35
CA GLN A 143 3.20 -15.68 -1.30
C GLN A 143 4.35 -14.70 -1.07
N ILE A 144 5.49 -15.23 -0.63
CA ILE A 144 6.75 -14.50 -0.48
C ILE A 144 7.84 -15.22 -1.26
N THR A 145 8.44 -14.53 -2.22
CA THR A 145 9.64 -14.99 -2.92
C THR A 145 10.88 -14.43 -2.22
N ILE A 146 11.76 -15.33 -1.80
CA ILE A 146 13.00 -15.04 -1.09
C ILE A 146 14.16 -15.39 -2.02
N ASN A 147 14.98 -14.40 -2.35
CA ASN A 147 16.19 -14.59 -3.14
C ASN A 147 17.41 -14.47 -2.21
N LEU A 148 18.07 -15.60 -1.99
CA LEU A 148 19.30 -15.75 -1.23
C LEU A 148 20.53 -15.57 -2.13
N HIS A 149 21.69 -15.46 -1.49
CA HIS A 149 22.97 -15.50 -2.19
C HIS A 149 23.13 -16.79 -3.02
N PRO A 150 23.76 -16.76 -4.22
CA PRO A 150 23.88 -17.93 -5.11
C PRO A 150 24.55 -19.17 -4.51
N THR A 151 25.28 -19.02 -3.41
CA THR A 151 25.91 -20.13 -2.68
C THR A 151 24.90 -21.04 -1.95
N PHE A 152 23.65 -20.59 -1.78
CA PHE A 152 22.58 -21.41 -1.23
C PHE A 152 21.86 -22.17 -2.35
N THR A 153 21.52 -23.43 -2.11
CA THR A 153 20.74 -24.24 -3.06
C THR A 153 19.49 -24.80 -2.37
N PRO A 154 18.27 -24.48 -2.85
CA PRO A 154 17.98 -23.49 -3.89
C PRO A 154 18.26 -22.05 -3.40
N SER A 155 18.69 -21.18 -4.32
CA SER A 155 18.94 -19.75 -4.04
C SER A 155 17.66 -18.91 -4.09
N GLN A 156 16.58 -19.44 -4.69
CA GLN A 156 15.25 -18.84 -4.65
C GLN A 156 14.28 -19.78 -3.95
N ILE A 157 13.53 -19.26 -2.98
CA ILE A 157 12.53 -19.99 -2.21
C ILE A 157 11.21 -19.23 -2.29
N ILE A 158 10.10 -19.94 -2.49
CA ILE A 158 8.76 -19.38 -2.46
C ILE A 158 8.03 -19.97 -1.26
N LEU A 159 7.54 -19.10 -0.36
CA LEU A 159 6.69 -19.47 0.77
C LEU A 159 5.25 -19.06 0.42
N ASN A 160 4.34 -20.02 0.35
CA ASN A 160 2.95 -19.80 -0.08
C ASN A 160 1.91 -19.94 1.06
N LYS A 161 2.36 -20.23 2.29
CA LYS A 161 1.51 -20.40 3.47
C LYS A 161 2.21 -19.89 4.72
N PRO A 162 1.47 -19.34 5.70
CA PRO A 162 2.02 -19.00 6.99
C PRO A 162 2.30 -20.26 7.85
N PRO A 163 3.20 -20.19 8.84
CA PRO A 163 4.06 -19.04 9.15
C PRO A 163 5.15 -18.85 8.08
N PHE A 164 5.33 -17.60 7.62
CA PHE A 164 6.31 -17.29 6.57
C PHE A 164 7.71 -17.20 7.16
N GLN A 165 8.36 -18.35 7.31
CA GLN A 165 9.70 -18.48 7.89
C GLN A 165 10.62 -19.33 7.01
N LEU A 166 11.91 -19.00 7.01
CA LEU A 166 12.95 -19.75 6.30
C LEU A 166 14.18 -19.91 7.19
N THR A 167 14.51 -21.16 7.50
CA THR A 167 15.71 -21.53 8.27
C THR A 167 16.80 -22.10 7.37
N ARG A 168 18.03 -21.65 7.57
CA ARG A 168 19.23 -22.09 6.83
C ARG A 168 20.46 -21.98 7.73
N ILE A 169 21.53 -22.66 7.32
CA ILE A 169 22.84 -22.58 7.97
C ILE A 169 23.79 -21.76 7.09
N GLY A 170 24.47 -20.79 7.68
CA GLY A 170 25.39 -19.91 6.98
C GLY A 170 26.50 -19.37 7.88
N ARG A 171 27.46 -18.69 7.27
CA ARG A 171 28.68 -18.19 7.94
C ARG A 171 28.86 -16.68 7.82
N GLY A 172 27.99 -16.01 7.06
CA GLY A 172 28.17 -14.61 6.68
C GLY A 172 26.86 -13.83 6.73
N VAL A 173 27.03 -12.52 6.88
CA VAL A 173 26.00 -11.50 6.77
C VAL A 173 25.80 -11.19 5.28
N PHE A 174 24.55 -11.14 4.82
CA PHE A 174 24.25 -10.80 3.43
C PHE A 174 22.85 -10.21 3.29
N THR A 175 22.62 -9.49 2.20
CA THR A 175 21.30 -8.93 1.88
C THR A 175 20.43 -9.97 1.20
N ILE A 176 19.25 -10.22 1.75
CA ILE A 176 18.20 -11.07 1.20
C ILE A 176 17.18 -10.18 0.49
N SER A 177 16.91 -10.45 -0.78
CA SER A 177 15.87 -9.75 -1.54
C SER A 177 14.53 -10.47 -1.41
N LEU A 178 13.49 -9.74 -1.03
CA LEU A 178 12.14 -10.23 -0.77
C LEU A 178 11.16 -9.59 -1.74
N SER A 179 10.29 -10.41 -2.32
CA SER A 179 9.11 -9.98 -3.07
C SER A 179 7.87 -10.60 -2.42
N ILE A 180 7.01 -9.74 -1.88
CA ILE A 180 5.79 -10.12 -1.17
C ILE A 180 4.60 -9.82 -2.08
N GLU A 181 3.92 -10.87 -2.50
CA GLU A 181 2.72 -10.78 -3.31
C GLU A 181 1.49 -10.80 -2.40
N PHE A 182 0.65 -9.76 -2.50
CA PHE A 182 -0.59 -9.69 -1.74
C PHE A 182 -1.74 -10.36 -2.49
N HIS A 183 -2.75 -10.84 -1.76
CA HIS A 183 -3.97 -11.33 -2.42
C HIS A 183 -4.63 -10.20 -3.22
N SER A 184 -5.05 -10.51 -4.46
CA SER A 184 -5.64 -9.55 -5.40
C SER A 184 -6.86 -8.79 -4.84
N LYS A 185 -7.62 -9.40 -3.93
CA LYS A 185 -8.76 -8.77 -3.24
C LYS A 185 -8.42 -7.46 -2.52
N TRP A 186 -7.16 -7.26 -2.16
CA TRP A 186 -6.70 -6.05 -1.47
C TRP A 186 -6.27 -4.92 -2.42
N ASN A 187 -6.29 -5.17 -3.74
CA ASN A 187 -5.87 -4.22 -4.78
C ASN A 187 -4.53 -3.53 -4.46
N LYS A 188 -3.60 -4.27 -3.85
CA LYS A 188 -2.33 -3.76 -3.34
C LYS A 188 -1.19 -4.30 -4.17
N SER A 189 -0.40 -3.39 -4.74
CA SER A 189 0.83 -3.76 -5.46
C SER A 189 1.81 -4.47 -4.54
N ASP A 190 2.50 -5.46 -5.12
CA ASP A 190 3.53 -6.25 -4.47
C ASP A 190 4.58 -5.37 -3.78
N LEU A 191 5.07 -5.84 -2.65
CA LEU A 191 6.11 -5.18 -1.89
C LEU A 191 7.45 -5.84 -2.18
N VAL A 192 8.34 -5.10 -2.83
CA VAL A 192 9.74 -5.48 -3.00
C VAL A 192 10.58 -4.78 -1.94
N THR A 193 11.30 -5.53 -1.13
CA THR A 193 12.16 -5.02 -0.07
C THR A 193 13.37 -5.90 0.11
N SER A 194 14.41 -5.40 0.78
CA SER A 194 15.57 -6.18 1.16
C SER A 194 15.74 -6.22 2.67
N TRP A 195 16.35 -7.29 3.16
CA TRP A 195 16.70 -7.50 4.56
C TRP A 195 18.20 -7.80 4.68
N LEU A 196 18.91 -7.10 5.57
CA LEU A 196 20.30 -7.43 5.87
C LEU A 196 20.31 -8.51 6.96
N LEU A 197 20.68 -9.73 6.59
CA LEU A 197 20.84 -10.82 7.55
C LEU A 197 22.05 -10.54 8.43
N SER A 198 21.86 -10.35 9.73
CA SER A 198 22.93 -10.13 10.71
C SER A 198 22.83 -11.08 11.90
N PHE A 199 23.97 -11.44 12.49
CA PHE A 199 24.09 -12.32 13.68
C PHE A 199 24.33 -11.53 14.96
N SER A 200 23.98 -10.24 14.96
CA SER A 200 24.03 -9.38 16.14
C SER A 200 22.85 -9.74 17.05
N ASN A 201 23.10 -10.19 18.28
CA ASN A 201 22.08 -10.55 19.30
C ASN A 201 21.13 -9.40 19.73
N THR A 202 21.12 -8.28 19.02
CA THR A 202 20.22 -7.14 19.23
C THR A 202 19.06 -7.21 18.24
N ASP A 203 17.88 -6.73 18.63
CA ASP A 203 16.59 -6.73 17.92
C ASP A 203 16.67 -6.42 16.39
N ASN A 204 17.12 -7.40 15.59
CA ASN A 204 17.31 -7.28 14.15
C ASN A 204 15.96 -7.43 13.45
N ARG A 205 15.18 -6.36 13.45
CA ARG A 205 13.90 -6.28 12.72
C ARG A 205 13.70 -4.94 12.03
N LYS A 206 13.08 -5.00 10.85
CA LYS A 206 12.52 -3.87 10.12
C LYS A 206 11.00 -3.94 10.21
N MET A 207 10.39 -2.80 10.54
CA MET A 207 8.93 -2.64 10.51
C MET A 207 8.50 -1.84 9.28
N ILE A 208 7.46 -2.30 8.60
CA ILE A 208 6.87 -1.65 7.43
C ILE A 208 5.37 -1.52 7.68
N GLU A 209 4.85 -0.29 7.65
CA GLU A 209 3.40 -0.05 7.68
C GLU A 209 2.82 -0.29 6.29
N ILE A 210 1.73 -1.06 6.25
CA ILE A 210 1.03 -1.41 5.01
C ILE A 210 -0.46 -1.11 5.21
N GLU A 211 -1.02 -0.39 4.26
CA GLU A 211 -2.45 -0.09 4.20
C GLU A 211 -3.11 -0.99 3.17
N PHE A 212 -4.20 -1.64 3.58
CA PHE A 212 -5.02 -2.53 2.75
C PHE A 212 -6.43 -1.96 2.64
N GLN A 213 -6.98 -1.89 1.43
CA GLN A 213 -8.36 -1.45 1.22
C GLN A 213 -9.28 -2.68 1.17
N LYS A 214 -10.25 -2.78 2.08
CA LYS A 214 -11.27 -3.83 2.02
C LYS A 214 -12.06 -3.68 0.71
N SER A 215 -12.23 -4.78 -0.01
CA SER A 215 -13.13 -4.83 -1.15
C SER A 215 -14.57 -4.61 -0.69
N ALA A 216 -15.41 -4.02 -1.54
CA ALA A 216 -16.84 -3.77 -1.22
C ALA A 216 -17.61 -5.07 -0.93
N ASP A 217 -17.12 -6.21 -1.43
CA ASP A 217 -17.73 -7.52 -1.29
C ASP A 217 -17.51 -8.15 0.10
N ASP A 218 -16.50 -7.71 0.87
CA ASP A 218 -16.25 -8.19 2.23
C ASP A 218 -17.09 -7.45 3.29
N ALA A 219 -17.71 -6.31 2.95
CA ALA A 219 -18.50 -5.50 3.88
C ALA A 219 -19.89 -6.09 4.18
N THR A 220 -20.40 -6.99 3.32
CA THR A 220 -21.71 -7.63 3.47
C THR A 220 -21.70 -8.86 4.37
N ASN A 221 -20.53 -9.39 4.74
CA ASN A 221 -20.42 -10.62 5.54
C ASN A 221 -20.20 -10.41 7.05
N ASN A 222 -20.15 -9.16 7.54
CA ASN A 222 -19.94 -8.87 8.96
C ASN A 222 -21.18 -8.31 9.69
N SER A 223 -22.39 -8.48 9.14
CA SER A 223 -23.66 -8.11 9.78
C SER A 223 -24.44 -9.29 10.38
N LEU A 224 -23.84 -10.48 10.45
CA LEU A 224 -24.42 -11.64 11.14
C LEU A 224 -23.32 -12.37 11.91
N LEU A 225 -23.00 -11.90 13.11
CA LEU A 225 -22.58 -12.69 14.28
C LEU A 225 -22.70 -11.82 15.54
#